data_AF-A0A350X016-F1
#
_entry.id   AF-A0A350X016-F1
#
_cell.length_a   1.000
_cell.length_b   1.000
_cell.length_c   1.000
_cell.angle_alpha   90.00
_cell.angle_beta   90.00
_cell.angle_gamma   90.00
#
_symmetry.space_group_name_H-M   'P 1'
#
loop_
_entity.id
_entity.type
_entity.pdbx_description
1 polymer ?
#
loop_
_entity_poly.entity_id
_entity_poly.type
_entity_poly.pdbx_seq_one_letter_code
_entity_poly.pdbx_strand_id
1 'polypeptide(L)'
;MVKHGFIGDKKLLTDLLAIQNISEIFNQGMHDLLIRSLTVKQHFVEVDPYEAGVRAFLNFGHTLSHALELVHPMLSHGEGVTIGIAFALYVSEQRFNVPLDLEGYLDYLNAYEYPMPLRYDKMDVYFMSMRHDKKNKNDHIRFVLLKQVGEPLKVSLSLSEVASYLTEFMQFLTDWRERRCL
;
A
#
# COMPACT_ATOMS: atom_id res chain seq x y z
N MET A 1 -5.92 2.93 8.68
CA MET A 1 -5.34 2.28 9.88
C MET A 1 -4.29 1.25 9.49
N VAL A 2 -4.60 0.30 8.58
CA VAL A 2 -3.66 -0.71 8.09
C VAL A 2 -2.31 -0.12 7.64
N LYS A 3 -2.32 0.95 6.82
CA LYS A 3 -1.11 1.71 6.44
C LYS A 3 -0.21 2.05 7.63
N HIS A 4 -0.80 2.56 8.72
CA HIS A 4 -0.08 2.97 9.92
C HIS A 4 0.48 1.76 10.67
N GLY A 5 -0.24 0.63 10.65
CA GLY A 5 0.28 -0.64 11.15
C GLY A 5 1.56 -1.06 10.41
N PHE A 6 1.53 -1.01 9.08
CA PHE A 6 2.69 -1.34 8.24
C PHE A 6 3.91 -0.45 8.48
N ILE A 7 3.73 0.86 8.63
CA ILE A 7 4.85 1.81 8.70
C ILE A 7 5.33 2.13 10.13
N GLY A 8 4.57 1.78 11.17
CA GLY A 8 4.91 2.27 12.51
C GLY A 8 4.28 1.55 13.71
N ASP A 9 3.33 0.63 13.55
CA ASP A 9 2.76 -0.11 14.69
C ASP A 9 2.43 -1.57 14.31
N LYS A 10 3.41 -2.46 14.55
CA LYS A 10 3.29 -3.91 14.28
C LYS A 10 2.06 -4.53 14.94
N LYS A 11 1.78 -4.17 16.21
CA LYS A 11 0.64 -4.75 16.92
C LYS A 11 -0.68 -4.24 16.30
N LEU A 12 -0.74 -3.01 15.80
CA LEU A 12 -1.96 -2.47 15.18
C LEU A 12 -2.25 -3.24 13.90
N LEU A 13 -1.19 -3.56 13.14
CA LEU A 13 -1.30 -4.41 11.97
C LEU A 13 -1.84 -5.80 12.34
N THR A 14 -1.21 -6.47 13.31
CA THR A 14 -1.65 -7.81 13.77
C THR A 14 -3.10 -7.80 14.25
N ASP A 15 -3.47 -6.83 15.07
CA ASP A 15 -4.84 -6.74 15.59
C ASP A 15 -5.85 -6.48 14.46
N LEU A 16 -5.53 -5.64 13.47
CA LEU A 16 -6.43 -5.38 12.33
C LEU A 16 -6.60 -6.59 11.42
N LEU A 17 -5.51 -7.28 11.08
CA LEU A 17 -5.56 -8.45 10.18
C LEU A 17 -6.21 -9.67 10.84
N ALA A 18 -6.29 -9.71 12.17
CA ALA A 18 -6.99 -10.76 12.91
C ALA A 18 -8.52 -10.62 12.86
N ILE A 19 -9.05 -9.44 12.51
CA ILE A 19 -10.50 -9.19 12.55
C ILE A 19 -11.15 -9.84 11.32
N GLN A 20 -12.10 -10.75 11.57
CA GLN A 20 -12.75 -11.55 10.52
C GLN A 20 -14.07 -10.94 10.03
N ASN A 21 -14.68 -10.05 10.80
CA ASN A 21 -15.89 -9.35 10.40
C ASN A 21 -15.94 -7.91 10.93
N ILE A 22 -16.67 -7.03 10.23
CA ILE A 22 -16.81 -5.63 10.63
C ILE A 22 -17.43 -5.48 12.03
N SER A 23 -18.33 -6.38 12.42
CA SER A 23 -18.95 -6.34 13.76
C SER A 23 -17.95 -6.51 14.90
N GLU A 24 -16.88 -7.29 14.70
CA GLU A 24 -15.80 -7.46 15.66
C GLU A 24 -14.99 -6.19 15.82
N ILE A 25 -14.82 -5.38 14.76
CA ILE A 25 -14.14 -4.07 14.87
C ILE A 25 -14.85 -3.19 15.90
N PHE A 26 -16.19 -3.13 15.82
CA PHE A 26 -16.99 -2.33 16.75
C PHE A 26 -16.97 -2.89 18.18
N ASN A 27 -16.95 -4.21 18.34
CA ASN A 27 -16.99 -4.88 19.64
C ASN A 27 -15.62 -4.98 20.34
N GLN A 28 -14.51 -5.05 19.59
CA GLN A 28 -13.16 -5.30 20.11
C GLN A 28 -12.33 -4.03 20.35
N GLY A 29 -12.92 -2.84 20.20
CA GLY A 29 -12.22 -1.58 20.49
C GLY A 29 -11.72 -0.85 19.23
N MET A 30 -12.63 -0.59 18.27
CA MET A 30 -12.40 0.35 17.17
C MET A 30 -11.76 1.66 17.63
N HIS A 31 -12.17 2.16 18.80
CA HIS A 31 -11.61 3.36 19.41
C HIS A 31 -10.09 3.23 19.64
N ASP A 32 -9.63 2.13 20.23
CA ASP A 32 -8.21 1.93 20.55
C ASP A 32 -7.38 1.73 19.28
N LEU A 33 -7.91 0.99 18.30
CA LEU A 33 -7.28 0.85 16.99
C LEU A 33 -7.15 2.22 16.29
N LEU A 34 -8.18 3.07 16.39
CA LEU A 34 -8.17 4.41 15.81
C LEU A 34 -7.16 5.31 16.50
N ILE A 35 -7.12 5.30 17.84
CA ILE A 35 -6.16 6.08 18.63
C ILE A 35 -4.73 5.71 18.23
N ARG A 36 -4.39 4.42 18.17
CA ARG A 36 -3.05 3.98 17.76
C ARG A 36 -2.69 4.42 16.35
N SER A 37 -3.62 4.28 15.42
CA SER A 37 -3.47 4.77 14.05
C SER A 37 -3.22 6.29 14.03
N LEU A 38 -3.93 7.08 14.85
CA LEU A 38 -3.71 8.51 14.95
C LEU A 38 -2.36 8.84 15.59
N THR A 39 -1.94 8.11 16.63
CA THR A 39 -0.63 8.27 17.28
C THR A 39 0.52 8.08 16.30
N VAL A 40 0.48 7.05 15.43
CA VAL A 40 1.50 6.85 14.39
C VAL A 40 1.56 8.05 13.44
N LYS A 41 0.40 8.54 12.98
CA LYS A 41 0.34 9.71 12.09
C LYS A 41 0.87 10.95 12.79
N GLN A 42 0.46 11.18 14.03
CA GLN A 42 0.86 12.31 14.85
C GLN A 42 2.39 12.32 15.01
N HIS A 43 2.99 11.19 15.36
CA HIS A 43 4.44 11.07 15.49
C HIS A 43 5.19 11.55 14.23
N PHE A 44 4.80 11.06 13.04
CA PHE A 44 5.45 11.48 11.80
C PHE A 44 5.23 12.97 11.47
N VAL A 45 4.05 13.52 11.77
CA VAL A 45 3.72 14.93 11.53
C VAL A 45 4.47 15.84 12.49
N GLU A 46 4.60 15.46 13.77
CA GLU A 46 5.33 16.23 14.78
C GLU A 46 6.83 16.25 14.53
N VAL A 47 7.41 15.11 14.12
CA VAL A 47 8.84 15.01 13.81
C VAL A 47 9.19 15.76 12.52
N ASP A 48 8.27 15.82 11.55
CA ASP A 48 8.51 16.46 10.25
C ASP A 48 7.29 17.26 9.75
N PRO A 49 7.02 18.45 10.33
CA PRO A 49 5.83 19.25 10.01
C PRO A 49 5.78 19.75 8.57
N TYR A 50 6.92 19.86 7.89
CA TYR A 50 7.03 20.42 6.53
C TYR A 50 7.24 19.36 5.44
N GLU A 51 7.16 18.07 5.77
CA GLU A 51 7.31 16.94 4.84
C GLU A 51 8.64 16.90 4.07
N ALA A 52 9.75 17.20 4.75
CA ALA A 52 11.09 17.14 4.15
C ALA A 52 11.80 15.78 4.38
N GLY A 53 11.33 15.01 5.36
CA GLY A 53 12.01 13.85 5.93
C GLY A 53 11.10 12.63 6.05
N VAL A 54 10.74 12.30 7.30
CA VAL A 54 10.04 11.07 7.70
C VAL A 54 8.53 11.13 7.47
N ARG A 55 7.93 12.32 7.39
CA ARG A 55 6.49 12.45 7.13
C ARG A 55 6.11 11.90 5.75
N ALA A 56 7.07 11.86 4.83
CA ALA A 56 6.90 11.22 3.53
C ALA A 56 6.51 9.74 3.64
N PHE A 57 6.82 9.03 4.75
CA PHE A 57 6.44 7.64 4.96
C PHE A 57 4.92 7.43 5.07
N LEU A 58 4.16 8.48 5.40
CA LEU A 58 2.69 8.46 5.33
C LEU A 58 2.15 8.26 3.91
N ASN A 59 3.00 8.44 2.89
CA ASN A 59 2.68 8.16 1.48
C ASN A 59 2.87 6.68 1.10
N PHE A 60 3.09 5.77 2.05
CA PHE A 60 3.11 4.33 1.77
C PHE A 60 1.83 3.90 1.04
N GLY A 61 2.00 3.24 -0.11
CA GLY A 61 0.92 2.85 -1.01
C GLY A 61 0.32 3.96 -1.89
N HIS A 62 0.74 5.21 -1.79
CA HIS A 62 0.06 6.31 -2.52
C HIS A 62 0.46 6.41 -4.00
N THR A 63 1.64 5.90 -4.37
CA THR A 63 2.15 6.01 -5.75
C THR A 63 1.21 5.35 -6.77
N LEU A 64 0.83 4.09 -6.57
CA LEU A 64 -0.15 3.42 -7.43
C LEU A 64 -1.59 3.88 -7.14
N SER A 65 -1.92 4.26 -5.90
CA SER A 65 -3.25 4.77 -5.53
C SER A 65 -3.67 5.95 -6.40
N HIS A 66 -2.81 6.96 -6.54
CA HIS A 66 -3.12 8.14 -7.34
C HIS A 66 -3.38 7.76 -8.81
N ALA A 67 -2.66 6.77 -9.34
CA ALA A 67 -2.87 6.27 -10.68
C ALA A 67 -4.22 5.55 -10.83
N LEU A 68 -4.60 4.75 -9.83
CA LEU A 68 -5.88 4.05 -9.79
C LEU A 68 -7.06 5.01 -9.70
N GLU A 69 -6.99 6.01 -8.83
CA GLU A 69 -8.04 7.03 -8.65
C GLU A 69 -8.31 7.82 -9.93
N LEU A 70 -7.26 8.06 -10.74
CA LEU A 70 -7.40 8.72 -12.04
C LEU A 70 -8.08 7.84 -13.10
N VAL A 71 -7.81 6.53 -13.09
CA VAL A 71 -8.35 5.58 -14.07
C VAL A 71 -9.76 5.12 -13.67
N HIS A 72 -10.03 5.04 -12.38
CA HIS A 72 -11.24 4.50 -11.78
C HIS A 72 -11.85 5.54 -10.82
N PRO A 73 -12.54 6.57 -11.34
CA PRO A 73 -13.06 7.67 -10.52
C PRO A 73 -14.11 7.26 -9.48
N MET A 74 -14.64 6.03 -9.58
CA MET A 74 -15.57 5.46 -8.61
C MET A 74 -14.87 4.80 -7.40
N LEU A 75 -13.55 4.56 -7.48
CA LEU A 75 -12.78 4.10 -6.33
C LEU A 75 -12.67 5.22 -5.32
N SER A 76 -13.01 4.92 -4.07
CA SER A 76 -12.66 5.78 -2.95
C SER A 76 -11.14 5.84 -2.78
N HIS A 77 -10.67 6.92 -2.17
CA HIS A 77 -9.26 7.07 -1.81
C HIS A 77 -8.74 5.89 -0.96
N GLY A 78 -9.57 5.38 -0.03
CA GLY A 78 -9.22 4.26 0.81
C GLY A 78 -8.98 2.97 0.01
N GLU A 79 -9.84 2.67 -0.97
CA GLU A 79 -9.70 1.49 -1.84
C GLU A 79 -8.46 1.61 -2.74
N GLY A 80 -8.21 2.79 -3.31
CA GLY A 80 -6.98 3.05 -4.08
C GLY A 80 -5.71 2.83 -3.25
N VAL A 81 -5.68 3.37 -2.03
CA VAL A 81 -4.52 3.24 -1.12
C VAL A 81 -4.30 1.79 -0.73
N THR A 82 -5.38 1.06 -0.48
CA THR A 82 -5.33 -0.36 -0.14
C THR A 82 -4.66 -1.20 -1.24
N ILE A 83 -5.00 -0.97 -2.52
CA ILE A 83 -4.36 -1.63 -3.66
C ILE A 83 -2.91 -1.18 -3.80
N GLY A 84 -2.65 0.12 -3.62
CA GLY A 84 -1.30 0.65 -3.68
C GLY A 84 -0.39 0.12 -2.56
N ILE A 85 -0.93 -0.21 -1.38
CA ILE A 85 -0.20 -0.92 -0.33
C ILE A 85 0.17 -2.32 -0.82
N ALA A 86 -0.74 -3.08 -1.44
CA ALA A 86 -0.42 -4.42 -1.96
C ALA A 86 0.73 -4.37 -2.97
N PHE A 87 0.71 -3.38 -3.89
CA PHE A 87 1.81 -3.18 -4.81
C PHE A 87 3.12 -2.79 -4.11
N ALA A 88 3.08 -1.88 -3.14
CA ALA A 88 4.27 -1.47 -2.39
C ALA A 88 4.86 -2.62 -1.55
N LEU A 89 4.01 -3.50 -1.00
CA LEU A 89 4.44 -4.74 -0.33
C LEU A 89 5.13 -5.66 -1.34
N TYR A 90 4.50 -5.95 -2.48
CA TYR A 90 5.10 -6.76 -3.54
C TYR A 90 6.50 -6.27 -3.93
N VAL A 91 6.63 -4.98 -4.25
CA VAL A 91 7.92 -4.38 -4.61
C VAL A 91 8.92 -4.49 -3.45
N SER A 92 8.48 -4.32 -2.21
CA SER A 92 9.36 -4.44 -1.04
C SER A 92 9.87 -5.87 -0.86
N GLU A 93 9.00 -6.88 -0.97
CA GLU A 93 9.36 -8.29 -0.86
C GLU A 93 10.35 -8.68 -1.97
N GLN A 94 10.09 -8.29 -3.23
CA GLN A 94 11.00 -8.59 -4.35
C GLN A 94 12.32 -7.84 -4.26
N ARG A 95 12.30 -6.55 -3.87
CA ARG A 95 13.51 -5.71 -3.87
C ARG A 95 14.46 -6.03 -2.72
N PHE A 96 13.93 -6.39 -1.56
CA PHE A 96 14.70 -6.59 -0.33
C PHE A 96 14.75 -8.04 0.14
N ASN A 97 14.02 -8.95 -0.51
CA ASN A 97 13.89 -10.35 -0.10
C ASN A 97 13.43 -10.50 1.36
N VAL A 98 12.31 -9.84 1.68
CA VAL A 98 11.75 -9.75 3.04
C VAL A 98 10.32 -10.30 3.04
N PRO A 99 9.88 -11.03 4.08
CA PRO A 99 8.53 -11.56 4.16
C PRO A 99 7.61 -10.53 4.85
N LEU A 100 6.83 -9.78 4.07
CA LEU A 100 5.89 -8.78 4.58
C LEU A 100 4.44 -9.26 4.61
N ASP A 101 4.24 -10.53 4.23
CA ASP A 101 2.95 -11.21 4.20
C ASP A 101 1.95 -10.56 3.24
N LEU A 102 2.39 -10.34 1.99
CA LEU A 102 1.53 -9.84 0.93
C LEU A 102 0.28 -10.72 0.73
N GLU A 103 0.44 -12.05 0.73
CA GLU A 103 -0.70 -12.95 0.54
C GLU A 103 -1.72 -12.84 1.68
N GLY A 104 -1.29 -12.81 2.95
CA GLY A 104 -2.19 -12.61 4.09
C GLY A 104 -2.89 -11.25 4.03
N TYR A 105 -2.20 -10.20 3.56
CA TYR A 105 -2.85 -8.91 3.31
C TYR A 105 -3.92 -8.99 2.22
N LEU A 106 -3.64 -9.67 1.10
CA LEU A 106 -4.64 -9.85 0.03
C LEU A 106 -5.83 -10.71 0.49
N ASP A 107 -5.60 -11.73 1.31
CA ASP A 107 -6.65 -12.53 1.93
C ASP A 107 -7.55 -11.70 2.83
N TYR A 108 -6.95 -10.83 3.65
CA TYR A 108 -7.68 -9.84 4.44
C TYR A 108 -8.55 -8.95 3.55
N LEU A 109 -8.02 -8.42 2.45
CA LEU A 109 -8.80 -7.57 1.54
C LEU A 109 -9.97 -8.33 0.90
N ASN A 110 -9.74 -9.57 0.50
CA ASN A 110 -10.76 -10.43 -0.09
C ASN A 110 -11.89 -10.75 0.88
N ALA A 111 -11.57 -11.00 2.16
CA ALA A 111 -12.56 -11.26 3.19
C ALA A 111 -13.54 -10.09 3.40
N TYR A 112 -13.12 -8.86 3.08
CA TYR A 112 -13.94 -7.65 3.12
C TYR A 112 -14.43 -7.20 1.74
N GLU A 113 -14.30 -8.04 0.71
CA GLU A 113 -14.76 -7.78 -0.66
C GLU A 113 -14.19 -6.47 -1.24
N TYR A 114 -12.97 -6.09 -0.85
CA TYR A 114 -12.34 -4.88 -1.39
C TYR A 114 -12.19 -4.99 -2.92
N PRO A 115 -12.58 -3.95 -3.67
CA PRO A 115 -12.43 -3.98 -5.12
C PRO A 115 -10.96 -3.96 -5.50
N MET A 116 -10.60 -4.73 -6.54
CA MET A 116 -9.26 -4.74 -7.12
C MET A 116 -9.35 -4.65 -8.65
N PRO A 117 -9.75 -3.49 -9.20
CA PRO A 117 -10.07 -3.29 -10.62
C PRO A 117 -8.82 -3.03 -11.48
N LEU A 118 -7.68 -3.63 -11.13
CA LEU A 118 -6.48 -3.55 -11.96
C LEU A 118 -6.70 -4.27 -13.28
N ARG A 119 -6.40 -3.61 -14.40
CA ARG A 119 -6.60 -4.17 -15.74
C ARG A 119 -5.35 -4.03 -16.60
N TYR A 120 -4.99 -5.12 -17.29
CA TYR A 120 -3.84 -5.15 -18.19
C TYR A 120 -3.94 -4.13 -19.33
N ASP A 121 -5.15 -3.88 -19.87
CA ASP A 121 -5.39 -2.89 -20.92
C ASP A 121 -5.19 -1.42 -20.47
N LYS A 122 -4.96 -1.18 -19.17
CA LYS A 122 -4.71 0.14 -18.58
C LYS A 122 -3.30 0.28 -18.01
N MET A 123 -2.43 -0.72 -18.18
CA MET A 123 -1.09 -0.75 -17.58
C MET A 123 -0.26 0.50 -17.93
N ASP A 124 -0.29 0.94 -19.19
CA ASP A 124 0.42 2.15 -19.63
C ASP A 124 -0.10 3.40 -18.93
N VAL A 125 -1.40 3.47 -18.66
CA VAL A 125 -2.02 4.62 -17.97
C VAL A 125 -1.60 4.63 -16.50
N TYR A 126 -1.57 3.47 -15.85
CA TYR A 126 -1.08 3.36 -14.47
C TYR A 126 0.38 3.81 -14.37
N PHE A 127 1.22 3.30 -15.28
CA PHE A 127 2.64 3.62 -15.33
C PHE A 127 2.90 5.12 -15.59
N MET A 128 2.25 5.69 -16.61
CA MET A 128 2.39 7.10 -16.94
C MET A 128 1.87 8.01 -15.84
N SER A 129 0.80 7.62 -15.15
CA SER A 129 0.29 8.39 -14.02
C SER A 129 1.26 8.38 -12.83
N MET A 130 1.86 7.23 -12.50
CA MET A 130 2.93 7.17 -11.48
C MET A 130 4.13 8.04 -11.84
N ARG A 131 4.44 8.19 -13.15
CA ARG A 131 5.51 9.09 -13.64
C ARG A 131 5.20 10.57 -13.45
N HIS A 132 3.94 10.98 -13.47
CA HIS A 132 3.54 12.39 -13.35
C HIS A 132 3.40 12.89 -11.90
N ASP A 133 3.64 12.03 -10.90
CA ASP A 133 3.71 12.48 -9.51
C ASP A 133 4.79 13.57 -9.36
N LYS A 134 4.42 14.70 -8.74
CA LYS A 134 5.24 15.91 -8.56
C LYS A 134 6.57 15.65 -7.84
N LYS A 135 6.78 14.44 -7.30
CA LYS A 135 7.97 13.98 -6.58
C LYS A 135 9.08 13.45 -7.49
N ASN A 136 8.84 13.26 -8.79
CA ASN A 136 9.75 12.59 -9.71
C ASN A 136 10.81 13.55 -10.29
N LYS A 137 12.08 13.13 -10.28
CA LYS A 137 13.22 13.81 -10.91
C LYS A 137 14.04 12.78 -11.68
N ASN A 138 14.56 13.15 -12.85
CA ASN A 138 15.54 12.37 -13.62
C ASN A 138 15.10 10.92 -13.94
N ASP A 139 13.90 10.71 -14.50
CA ASP A 139 13.40 9.39 -14.90
C ASP A 139 13.37 8.32 -13.78
N HIS A 140 13.20 8.77 -12.54
CA HIS A 140 12.96 7.89 -11.39
C HIS A 140 11.67 8.27 -10.68
N ILE A 141 10.97 7.24 -10.20
CA ILE A 141 9.76 7.37 -9.40
C ILE A 141 10.11 7.07 -7.94
N ARG A 142 9.66 7.96 -7.03
CA ARG A 142 9.89 7.78 -5.60
C ARG A 142 8.78 6.93 -4.98
N PHE A 143 9.19 5.87 -4.30
CA PHE A 143 8.33 4.99 -3.50
C PHE A 143 8.68 5.10 -2.03
N VAL A 144 7.67 4.85 -1.19
CA VAL A 144 7.89 4.41 0.18
C VAL A 144 7.73 2.90 0.16
N LEU A 145 8.77 2.18 0.55
CA LEU A 145 8.81 0.72 0.66
C LEU A 145 9.10 0.32 2.11
N LEU A 146 9.16 -0.98 2.41
CA LEU A 146 9.47 -1.52 3.73
C LEU A 146 10.65 -2.48 3.67
N LYS A 147 11.60 -2.37 4.61
CA LYS A 147 12.57 -3.46 4.88
C LYS A 147 12.05 -4.49 5.86
N GLN A 148 11.10 -4.08 6.70
CA GLN A 148 10.26 -4.91 7.54
C GLN A 148 9.07 -4.05 7.98
N VAL A 149 8.03 -4.66 8.54
CA VAL A 149 6.95 -3.90 9.19
C VAL A 149 7.55 -2.93 10.22
N GLY A 150 7.15 -1.66 10.19
CA GLY A 150 7.68 -0.61 11.05
C GLY A 150 8.99 0.03 10.57
N GLU A 151 9.58 -0.40 9.45
CA GLU A 151 10.81 0.16 8.90
C GLU A 151 10.62 0.67 7.46
N PRO A 152 9.90 1.80 7.29
CA PRO A 152 9.73 2.44 5.99
C PRO A 152 11.00 3.14 5.52
N LEU A 153 11.22 3.11 4.21
CA LEU A 153 12.30 3.86 3.55
C LEU A 153 11.86 4.44 2.21
N LYS A 154 12.48 5.56 1.85
CA LYS A 154 12.31 6.19 0.53
C LYS A 154 13.23 5.51 -0.47
N VAL A 155 12.67 5.04 -1.58
CA VAL A 155 13.41 4.38 -2.66
C VAL A 155 13.08 5.07 -3.97
N SER A 156 14.11 5.34 -4.77
CA SER A 156 13.94 5.81 -6.15
C SER A 156 14.11 4.62 -7.08
N LEU A 157 13.07 4.29 -7.84
CA LEU A 157 13.10 3.23 -8.84
C LEU A 157 13.12 3.85 -10.23
N SER A 158 13.94 3.31 -11.13
CA SER A 158 13.94 3.69 -12.54
C SER A 158 12.60 3.36 -13.19
N LEU A 159 12.28 4.05 -14.28
CA LEU A 159 11.11 3.77 -15.10
C LEU A 159 11.01 2.29 -15.54
N SER A 160 12.15 1.68 -15.89
CA SER A 160 12.19 0.26 -16.28
C SER A 160 11.89 -0.68 -15.11
N GLU A 161 12.44 -0.40 -13.92
CA GLU A 161 12.13 -1.21 -12.71
C GLU A 161 10.64 -1.14 -12.40
N VAL A 162 10.04 0.05 -12.44
CA VAL A 162 8.61 0.21 -12.12
C VAL A 162 7.72 -0.52 -13.12
N ALA A 163 8.04 -0.46 -14.41
CA ALA A 163 7.30 -1.20 -15.44
C ALA A 163 7.41 -2.72 -15.25
N SER A 164 8.60 -3.23 -14.92
CA SER A 164 8.82 -4.65 -14.61
C SER A 164 7.98 -5.08 -13.41
N TYR A 165 8.11 -4.37 -12.29
CA TYR A 165 7.38 -4.69 -11.07
C TYR A 165 5.86 -4.61 -11.25
N LEU A 166 5.35 -3.63 -11.98
CA LEU A 166 3.92 -3.53 -12.24
C LEU A 166 3.42 -4.73 -13.06
N THR A 167 4.17 -5.14 -14.08
CA THR A 167 3.82 -6.31 -14.90
C THR A 167 3.84 -7.59 -14.07
N GLU A 168 4.90 -7.81 -13.30
CA GLU A 168 5.06 -9.00 -12.45
C GLU A 168 4.00 -9.04 -11.34
N PHE A 169 3.67 -7.90 -10.74
CA PHE A 169 2.61 -7.79 -9.75
C PHE A 169 1.24 -8.15 -10.31
N MET A 170 0.92 -7.69 -11.54
CA MET A 170 -0.32 -8.04 -12.21
C MET A 170 -0.42 -9.54 -12.45
N GLN A 171 0.67 -10.18 -12.90
CA GLN A 171 0.72 -11.63 -13.07
C GLN A 171 0.55 -12.36 -11.73
N PHE A 172 1.27 -11.91 -10.70
CA PHE A 172 1.15 -12.46 -9.36
C PHE A 172 -0.30 -12.41 -8.84
N LEU A 173 -1.03 -11.31 -9.07
CA LEU A 173 -2.43 -11.19 -8.69
C LEU A 173 -3.33 -12.18 -9.45
N THR A 174 -3.06 -12.41 -10.74
CA THR A 174 -3.76 -13.45 -11.53
C THR A 174 -3.54 -14.82 -10.90
N ASP A 175 -2.29 -15.21 -10.66
CA ASP A 175 -1.94 -16.51 -10.08
C ASP A 175 -2.50 -16.68 -8.66
N TRP A 176 -2.49 -15.61 -7.86
CA TRP A 176 -3.05 -15.57 -6.51
C TRP A 176 -4.56 -15.82 -6.51
N ARG A 177 -5.31 -15.21 -7.45
CA ARG A 177 -6.76 -15.44 -7.62
C ARG A 177 -7.06 -16.86 -8.07
N GLU A 178 -6.34 -17.36 -9.06
CA GLU A 178 -6.52 -18.72 -9.58
C GLU A 178 -6.32 -19.79 -8.48
N ARG A 179 -5.29 -19.64 -7.64
CA ARG A 179 -5.05 -20.54 -6.49
C ARG A 179 -6.18 -20.54 -5.46
N ARG A 180 -7.00 -19.49 -5.42
CA ARG A 180 -8.09 -19.28 -4.46
C ARG A 180 -9.49 -19.47 -5.09
N CYS A 181 -9.54 -19.83 -6.38
CA CYS A 181 -10.77 -19.97 -7.16
C CYS A 181 -11.65 -18.70 -7.16
N LEU A 182 -11.02 -17.52 -7.22
CA LEU A 182 -11.66 -16.20 -7.23
C LEU A 182 -11.73 -15.59 -8.65
#